data_AF-A0AA37KXH0-F1
#
_entry.id   AF-A0AA37KXH0-F1
#
_cell.length_a   1.000
_cell.length_b   1.000
_cell.length_c   1.000
_cell.angle_alpha   90.00
_cell.angle_beta   90.00
_cell.angle_gamma   90.00
#
_symmetry.space_group_name_H-M   'P 1'
#
loop_
_entity.id
_entity.type
_entity.pdbx_description
1 polymer ?
#
loop_
_entity_poly.entity_id
_entity_poly.type
_entity_poly.pdbx_seq_one_letter_code
_entity_poly.pdbx_strand_id
1 'polypeptide(L)'
;MDYSRCKQILHDFYSENGIIDRFERDNLYLEKAFHEINEMWFRNLECIKEVKYLMIAEAPLWGKDKSYIYNPETKNTSFFYKSDLEYVLNIQIADKQDFINCCNEIGLLIIDISPFALNTEDTIINYRSISANQYLKLVKNTFPFYFEQKLKSVSNKKSDSIKAFFRYARVKKGFQDLISVVLVNNCIIPIETEILTISVQGGGINRISLKNLLK
;
A
#
# COMPACT_ATOMS: atom_id res chain seq x y z
N MET A 1 -0.27 -13.01 7.06
CA MET A 1 0.53 -11.86 7.57
C MET A 1 0.75 -12.07 9.05
N ASP A 2 1.96 -11.83 9.57
CA ASP A 2 2.29 -12.10 10.98
C ASP A 2 2.20 -10.81 11.81
N TYR A 3 1.01 -10.57 12.37
CA TYR A 3 0.80 -9.40 13.22
C TYR A 3 1.61 -9.49 14.51
N SER A 4 1.76 -10.67 15.11
CA SER A 4 2.51 -10.85 16.35
C SER A 4 3.96 -10.37 16.21
N ARG A 5 4.60 -10.64 15.07
CA ARG A 5 5.95 -10.14 14.80
C ARG A 5 5.97 -8.63 14.53
N CYS A 6 5.00 -8.12 13.77
CA CYS A 6 4.85 -6.67 13.56
C CYS A 6 4.62 -5.93 14.88
N LYS A 7 3.81 -6.50 15.79
CA LYS A 7 3.50 -5.99 17.12
C LYS A 7 4.75 -5.90 17.98
N GLN A 8 5.59 -6.94 17.98
CA GLN A 8 6.86 -6.90 18.72
C GLN A 8 7.78 -5.78 18.20
N ILE A 9 7.92 -5.66 16.88
CA ILE A 9 8.73 -4.60 16.25
C ILE A 9 8.20 -3.21 16.63
N LEU A 10 6.87 -3.04 16.62
CA LEU A 10 6.23 -1.80 17.01
C LEU A 10 6.44 -1.50 18.51
N HIS A 11 6.33 -2.50 19.37
CA HIS A 11 6.59 -2.38 20.80
C HIS A 11 8.02 -1.92 21.07
N ASP A 12 9.01 -2.57 20.45
CA ASP A 12 10.42 -2.21 20.58
C ASP A 12 10.66 -0.79 20.07
N PHE A 13 10.02 -0.41 18.95
CA PHE A 13 10.06 0.94 18.44
C PHE A 13 9.47 1.97 19.42
N TYR A 14 8.37 1.69 20.10
CA TYR A 14 7.81 2.59 21.13
C TYR A 14 8.75 2.72 22.33
N SER A 15 9.38 1.61 22.73
CA SER A 15 10.37 1.58 23.82
C SER A 15 11.61 2.42 23.50
N GLU A 16 12.21 2.23 22.32
CA GLU A 16 13.38 2.97 21.84
C GLU A 16 13.15 4.48 21.76
N ASN A 17 11.89 4.90 21.56
CA ASN A 17 11.51 6.31 21.43
C ASN A 17 10.95 6.91 22.74
N GLY A 18 10.99 6.18 23.85
CA GLY A 18 10.58 6.68 25.17
C GLY A 18 9.09 6.97 25.31
N ILE A 19 8.24 6.28 24.54
CA ILE A 19 6.77 6.48 24.51
C ILE A 19 6.00 5.18 24.78
N ILE A 20 6.64 4.24 25.47
CA ILE A 20 6.09 2.89 25.71
C ILE A 20 4.76 2.92 26.49
N ASP A 21 4.54 3.96 27.30
CA ASP A 21 3.31 4.20 28.04
C ASP A 21 2.07 4.36 27.13
N ARG A 22 2.27 4.68 25.84
CA ARG A 22 1.21 4.83 24.84
C ARG A 22 0.97 3.58 24.01
N PHE A 23 1.84 2.58 24.10
CA PHE A 23 1.84 1.44 23.18
C PHE A 23 0.51 0.67 23.20
N GLU A 24 0.00 0.27 24.37
CA GLU A 24 -1.20 -0.56 24.44
C GLU A 24 -2.43 0.13 23.84
N ARG A 25 -2.57 1.44 24.07
CA ARG A 25 -3.66 2.23 23.48
C ARG A 25 -3.56 2.26 21.96
N ASP A 26 -2.39 2.62 21.44
CA ASP A 26 -2.17 2.74 19.99
C ASP A 26 -2.26 1.37 19.31
N ASN A 27 -1.73 0.32 19.95
CA ASN A 27 -1.75 -1.05 19.43
C ASN A 27 -3.18 -1.56 19.26
N LEU A 28 -4.10 -1.26 20.19
CA LEU A 28 -5.50 -1.68 20.05
C LEU A 28 -6.11 -1.18 18.73
N TYR A 29 -5.82 0.07 18.36
CA TYR A 29 -6.26 0.63 17.08
C TYR A 29 -5.50 0.01 15.90
N LEU A 30 -4.17 -0.07 15.99
CA LEU A 30 -3.31 -0.53 14.89
C LEU A 30 -3.53 -2.01 14.56
N GLU A 31 -3.78 -2.85 15.56
CA GLU A 31 -4.11 -4.28 15.41
C GLU A 31 -5.42 -4.45 14.66
N LYS A 32 -6.45 -3.72 15.09
CA LYS A 32 -7.74 -3.73 14.42
C LYS A 32 -7.62 -3.25 12.97
N ALA A 33 -6.94 -2.12 12.73
CA ALA A 33 -6.72 -1.60 11.39
C ALA A 33 -5.95 -2.59 10.52
N PHE A 34 -4.90 -3.23 11.06
CA PHE A 34 -4.11 -4.24 10.35
C PHE A 34 -4.99 -5.40 9.88
N HIS A 35 -5.83 -5.95 10.75
CA HIS A 35 -6.68 -7.08 10.40
C HIS A 35 -7.75 -6.69 9.37
N GLU A 36 -8.49 -5.60 9.59
CA GLU A 36 -9.54 -5.14 8.69
C GLU A 36 -8.99 -4.80 7.29
N ILE A 37 -7.85 -4.10 7.21
CA ILE A 37 -7.19 -3.76 5.93
C ILE A 37 -6.71 -5.02 5.20
N ASN A 38 -6.08 -5.95 5.90
CA ASN A 38 -5.57 -7.16 5.26
C ASN A 38 -6.72 -8.06 4.78
N GLU A 39 -7.80 -8.19 5.54
CA GLU A 39 -9.00 -8.90 5.12
C GLU A 39 -9.56 -8.34 3.81
N MET A 40 -9.72 -7.01 3.71
CA MET A 40 -10.16 -6.35 2.48
C MET A 40 -9.18 -6.57 1.32
N TRP A 41 -7.87 -6.47 1.60
CA TRP A 41 -6.84 -6.67 0.58
C TRP A 41 -6.86 -8.09 0.01
N PHE A 42 -6.98 -9.12 0.86
CA PHE A 42 -7.02 -10.52 0.42
C PHE A 42 -8.29 -10.83 -0.37
N ARG A 43 -9.45 -10.36 0.10
CA ARG A 43 -10.71 -10.47 -0.67
C ARG A 43 -10.58 -9.83 -2.04
N ASN A 44 -9.95 -8.64 -2.13
CA ASN A 44 -9.74 -8.00 -3.42
C ASN A 44 -8.80 -8.82 -4.31
N LEU A 45 -7.70 -9.34 -3.78
CA LEU A 45 -6.77 -10.19 -4.52
C LEU A 45 -7.48 -11.44 -5.08
N GLU A 46 -8.41 -12.05 -4.35
CA GLU A 46 -9.21 -13.19 -4.81
C GLU A 46 -10.04 -12.83 -6.06
N CYS A 47 -10.62 -11.64 -6.10
CA CYS A 47 -11.41 -11.14 -7.24
C CYS A 47 -10.59 -10.84 -8.50
N ILE A 48 -9.28 -10.62 -8.39
CA ILE A 48 -8.42 -10.37 -9.54
C ILE A 48 -8.09 -11.70 -10.23
N LYS A 49 -8.42 -11.86 -11.52
CA LYS A 49 -8.07 -13.09 -12.26
C LYS A 49 -6.56 -13.26 -12.41
N GLU A 50 -5.88 -12.21 -12.82
CA GLU A 50 -4.44 -12.15 -13.04
C GLU A 50 -3.93 -10.75 -12.67
N VAL A 51 -2.87 -10.68 -11.86
CA VAL A 51 -2.25 -9.41 -11.45
C VAL A 51 -1.26 -8.99 -12.53
N LYS A 52 -1.64 -7.99 -13.32
CA LYS A 52 -0.83 -7.41 -14.42
C LYS A 52 -0.08 -6.16 -13.97
N TYR A 53 -0.62 -5.45 -12.99
CA TYR A 53 -0.11 -4.17 -12.53
C TYR A 53 -0.03 -4.16 -11.01
N LEU A 54 1.15 -3.86 -10.48
CA LEU A 54 1.40 -3.77 -9.05
C LEU A 54 1.76 -2.34 -8.67
N MET A 55 0.81 -1.63 -8.08
CA MET A 55 1.05 -0.29 -7.55
C MET A 55 1.51 -0.37 -6.10
N ILE A 56 2.72 0.10 -5.83
CA ILE A 56 3.30 0.17 -4.49
C ILE A 56 3.07 1.56 -3.91
N ALA A 57 2.51 1.62 -2.71
CA ALA A 57 2.09 2.88 -2.13
C ALA A 57 2.10 2.92 -0.60
N GLU A 58 1.78 4.10 -0.08
CA GLU A 58 1.19 4.27 1.24
C GLU A 58 -0.28 4.60 0.97
N ALA A 59 -1.19 3.63 1.10
CA ALA A 59 -2.60 3.87 0.84
C ALA A 59 -3.22 4.82 1.88
N PRO A 60 -4.45 5.31 1.65
CA PRO A 60 -5.11 6.20 2.61
C PRO A 60 -5.13 5.62 4.01
N LEU A 61 -5.05 6.51 5.00
CA LEU A 61 -5.18 6.12 6.40
C LEU A 61 -6.54 5.47 6.64
N TRP A 62 -6.55 4.44 7.49
CA TRP A 62 -7.78 3.79 7.94
C TRP A 62 -8.68 4.81 8.65
N GLY A 63 -8.23 5.32 9.79
CA GLY A 63 -8.92 6.34 10.58
C GLY A 63 -10.39 6.03 10.87
N LYS A 64 -11.11 7.06 11.34
CA LYS A 64 -12.55 7.00 11.61
C LYS A 64 -13.38 6.65 10.38
N ASP A 65 -12.99 7.19 9.23
CA ASP A 65 -13.73 7.05 7.97
C ASP A 65 -13.42 5.75 7.22
N LYS A 66 -12.50 4.91 7.74
CA LYS A 66 -12.12 3.62 7.16
C LYS A 66 -11.78 3.69 5.67
N SER A 67 -11.11 4.76 5.23
CA SER A 67 -10.99 5.19 3.82
C SER A 67 -10.02 4.36 2.97
N TYR A 68 -9.81 3.09 3.31
CA TYR A 68 -8.93 2.20 2.55
C TYR A 68 -9.42 2.04 1.11
N ILE A 69 -8.47 1.87 0.18
CA ILE A 69 -8.76 1.85 -1.26
C ILE A 69 -9.77 0.76 -1.65
N TYR A 70 -9.77 -0.37 -0.92
CA TYR A 70 -10.65 -1.52 -1.14
C TYR A 70 -11.89 -1.55 -0.23
N ASN A 71 -12.18 -0.48 0.50
CA ASN A 71 -13.44 -0.35 1.23
C ASN A 71 -14.52 0.27 0.33
N PRO A 72 -15.53 -0.49 -0.13
CA PRO A 72 -16.58 0.03 -1.02
C PRO A 72 -17.51 1.04 -0.34
N GLU A 73 -17.60 1.02 0.99
CA GLU A 73 -18.48 1.89 1.78
C GLU A 73 -17.96 3.33 1.93
N THR A 74 -16.88 3.67 1.22
CA THR A 74 -16.19 4.96 1.34
C THR A 74 -16.01 5.62 -0.02
N LYS A 75 -15.81 6.94 -0.02
CA LYS A 75 -15.51 7.67 -1.26
C LYS A 75 -14.05 7.43 -1.68
N ASN A 76 -13.79 7.51 -2.98
CA ASN A 76 -12.40 7.65 -3.45
C ASN A 76 -11.76 8.89 -2.85
N THR A 77 -10.48 8.79 -2.50
CA THR A 77 -9.68 9.88 -1.94
C THR A 77 -8.64 10.35 -2.95
N SER A 78 -7.90 11.41 -2.61
CA SER A 78 -6.79 11.94 -3.42
C SER A 78 -5.64 10.95 -3.65
N PHE A 79 -5.67 9.83 -2.94
CA PHE A 79 -4.82 8.70 -3.26
C PHE A 79 -5.05 8.19 -4.68
N PHE A 80 -6.31 7.94 -5.06
CA PHE A 80 -6.67 7.49 -6.40
C PHE A 80 -8.16 7.76 -6.65
N TYR A 81 -8.43 8.85 -7.37
CA TYR A 81 -9.79 9.20 -7.72
C TYR A 81 -10.30 8.31 -8.85
N LYS A 82 -11.61 8.03 -8.84
CA LYS A 82 -12.25 7.34 -9.97
C LYS A 82 -12.04 8.09 -11.29
N SER A 83 -12.03 9.43 -11.26
CA SER A 83 -11.79 10.27 -12.44
C SER A 83 -10.40 10.13 -13.05
N ASP A 84 -9.41 9.66 -12.28
CA ASP A 84 -8.10 9.31 -12.83
C ASP A 84 -8.18 8.02 -13.66
N LEU A 85 -8.93 7.02 -13.17
CA LEU A 85 -9.12 5.75 -13.87
C LEU A 85 -10.07 5.90 -15.07
N GLU A 86 -11.16 6.65 -14.94
CA GLU A 86 -12.07 7.03 -16.03
C GLU A 86 -11.30 7.65 -17.19
N TYR A 87 -10.40 8.59 -16.91
CA TYR A 87 -9.57 9.22 -17.94
C TYR A 87 -8.63 8.22 -18.63
N VAL A 88 -8.02 7.33 -17.85
CA VAL A 88 -7.02 6.38 -18.37
C VAL A 88 -7.66 5.34 -19.26
N LEU A 89 -8.78 4.76 -18.79
CA LEU A 89 -9.50 3.68 -19.48
C LEU A 89 -10.55 4.20 -20.47
N ASN A 90 -10.88 5.49 -20.43
CA ASN A 90 -11.95 6.11 -21.22
C ASN A 90 -13.31 5.42 -20.97
N ILE A 91 -13.66 5.24 -19.70
CA ILE A 91 -14.92 4.64 -19.22
C ILE A 91 -15.59 5.57 -18.21
N GLN A 92 -16.86 5.31 -17.89
CA GLN A 92 -17.53 5.92 -16.75
C GLN A 92 -17.51 4.96 -15.57
N ILE A 93 -17.31 5.49 -14.36
CA ILE A 93 -17.32 4.72 -13.12
C ILE A 93 -18.38 5.30 -12.21
N ALA A 94 -19.40 4.50 -11.89
CA ALA A 94 -20.55 4.96 -11.11
C ALA A 94 -20.15 5.32 -9.68
N ASP A 95 -19.53 4.37 -8.98
CA ASP A 95 -19.25 4.45 -7.56
C ASP A 95 -17.91 3.78 -7.18
N LYS A 96 -17.70 3.59 -5.89
CA LYS A 96 -16.47 3.02 -5.34
C LYS A 96 -16.35 1.52 -5.64
N GLN A 97 -17.45 0.78 -5.61
CA GLN A 97 -17.43 -0.65 -5.90
C GLN A 97 -17.12 -0.88 -7.38
N ASP A 98 -17.74 -0.08 -8.25
CA ASP A 98 -17.45 -0.08 -9.69
C ASP A 98 -15.97 0.26 -9.96
N PHE A 99 -15.42 1.27 -9.27
CA PHE A 99 -13.98 1.58 -9.33
C PHE A 99 -13.09 0.38 -8.98
N ILE A 100 -13.43 -0.33 -7.90
CA ILE A 100 -12.69 -1.52 -7.45
C ILE A 100 -12.80 -2.63 -8.51
N ASN A 101 -14.00 -2.85 -9.06
CA ASN A 101 -14.25 -3.83 -10.11
C ASN A 101 -13.42 -3.53 -11.36
N CYS A 102 -13.43 -2.28 -11.84
CA CYS A 102 -12.60 -1.88 -12.98
C CYS A 102 -11.10 -2.12 -12.71
N CYS A 103 -10.61 -1.81 -11.50
CA CYS A 103 -9.21 -2.14 -11.12
C CYS A 103 -8.96 -3.64 -11.19
N ASN A 104 -9.90 -4.45 -10.71
CA ASN A 104 -9.77 -5.90 -10.69
C ASN A 104 -9.78 -6.50 -12.11
N GLU A 105 -10.63 -6.00 -12.99
CA GLU A 105 -10.75 -6.41 -14.39
C GLU A 105 -9.46 -6.15 -15.18
N ILE A 106 -8.83 -4.99 -14.98
CA ILE A 106 -7.54 -4.68 -15.64
C ILE A 106 -6.34 -5.38 -14.96
N GLY A 107 -6.55 -6.03 -13.81
CA GLY A 107 -5.48 -6.69 -13.06
C GLY A 107 -4.59 -5.75 -12.26
N LEU A 108 -5.12 -4.61 -11.79
CA LEU A 108 -4.41 -3.64 -10.96
C LEU A 108 -4.58 -3.93 -9.47
N LEU A 109 -3.48 -4.33 -8.83
CA LEU A 109 -3.38 -4.54 -7.40
C LEU A 109 -2.53 -3.46 -6.74
N ILE A 110 -2.96 -3.02 -5.57
CA ILE A 110 -2.32 -1.96 -4.78
C ILE A 110 -1.80 -2.59 -3.50
N ILE A 111 -0.53 -2.34 -3.18
CA ILE A 111 0.11 -2.85 -1.96
C ILE A 111 0.69 -1.70 -1.16
N ASP A 112 0.29 -1.65 0.11
CA ASP A 112 0.88 -0.82 1.15
C ASP A 112 2.28 -1.28 1.51
N ILE A 113 3.22 -0.35 1.67
CA ILE A 113 4.57 -0.66 2.15
C ILE A 113 4.64 -0.88 3.66
N SER A 114 3.72 -0.28 4.41
CA SER A 114 3.70 -0.28 5.88
C SER A 114 2.51 -1.07 6.40
N PRO A 115 2.69 -1.91 7.44
CA PRO A 115 1.58 -2.59 8.10
C PRO A 115 0.71 -1.66 8.97
N PHE A 116 1.18 -0.45 9.27
CA PHE A 116 0.59 0.38 10.33
C PHE A 116 -0.15 1.59 9.78
N ALA A 117 -1.40 1.78 10.19
CA ALA A 117 -2.20 2.96 9.88
C ALA A 117 -1.90 4.12 10.84
N LEU A 118 -0.65 4.61 10.90
CA LEU A 118 -0.17 5.63 11.86
C LEU A 118 -0.84 7.01 11.69
N ASN A 119 -2.03 7.19 12.25
CA ASN A 119 -2.86 8.38 12.06
C ASN A 119 -2.77 9.38 13.24
N THR A 120 -3.12 10.63 12.97
CA THR A 120 -2.95 11.72 13.95
C THR A 120 -3.90 11.66 15.13
N GLU A 121 -5.05 11.00 14.99
CA GLU A 121 -6.11 10.97 16.01
C GLU A 121 -6.00 9.75 16.93
N ASP A 122 -5.59 8.60 16.41
CA ASP A 122 -5.56 7.34 17.16
C ASP A 122 -4.15 6.91 17.61
N THR A 123 -3.07 7.53 17.10
CA THR A 123 -1.69 7.17 17.44
C THR A 123 -0.82 8.36 17.83
N ILE A 124 0.05 8.18 18.83
CA ILE A 124 1.00 9.19 19.28
C ILE A 124 2.10 9.44 18.24
N ILE A 125 2.57 8.37 17.58
CA ILE A 125 3.45 8.44 16.42
C ILE A 125 2.59 8.32 15.17
N ASN A 126 2.61 9.36 14.36
CA ASN A 126 1.86 9.42 13.11
C ASN A 126 2.75 9.88 11.96
N TYR A 127 2.26 9.75 10.73
CA TYR A 127 3.02 10.13 9.53
C TYR A 127 3.45 11.60 9.47
N ARG A 128 2.89 12.50 10.31
CA ARG A 128 3.32 13.90 10.41
C ARG A 128 4.40 14.12 11.45
N SER A 129 4.46 13.30 12.50
CA SER A 129 5.40 13.44 13.61
C SER A 129 6.61 12.51 13.53
N ILE A 130 6.48 11.35 12.88
CA ILE A 130 7.57 10.41 12.71
C ILE A 130 8.65 10.97 11.77
N SER A 131 9.93 10.91 12.18
CA SER A 131 11.01 11.29 11.27
C SER A 131 11.16 10.30 10.13
N ALA A 132 11.68 10.76 8.99
CA ALA A 132 11.90 9.89 7.83
C ALA A 132 12.79 8.68 8.15
N ASN A 133 13.80 8.85 9.00
CA ASN A 133 14.72 7.77 9.39
C ASN A 133 14.04 6.75 10.30
N GLN A 134 13.25 7.21 11.29
CA GLN A 134 12.46 6.33 12.15
C GLN A 134 11.45 5.52 11.33
N TYR A 135 10.74 6.18 10.43
CA TYR A 135 9.76 5.53 9.56
C TYR A 135 10.42 4.49 8.64
N LEU A 136 11.55 4.85 8.03
CA LEU A 136 12.33 3.93 7.21
C LEU A 136 12.76 2.69 8.01
N LYS A 137 13.26 2.87 9.24
CA LYS A 137 13.64 1.77 10.14
C LYS A 137 12.43 0.88 10.47
N LEU A 138 11.30 1.48 10.84
CA LEU A 138 10.07 0.76 11.21
C LEU A 138 9.53 -0.09 10.05
N VAL A 139 9.46 0.48 8.84
CA VAL A 139 9.00 -0.24 7.64
C VAL A 139 9.99 -1.33 7.25
N LYS A 140 11.31 -1.05 7.27
CA LYS A 140 12.34 -2.05 6.98
C LYS A 140 12.24 -3.27 7.90
N ASN A 141 12.04 -3.05 9.20
CA ASN A 141 11.98 -4.13 10.17
C ASN A 141 10.72 -4.99 10.00
N THR A 142 9.61 -4.42 9.53
CA THR A 142 8.35 -5.14 9.32
C THR A 142 8.20 -5.78 7.95
N PHE A 143 9.08 -5.43 7.00
CA PHE A 143 9.01 -5.85 5.60
C PHE A 143 8.85 -7.37 5.38
N PRO A 144 9.64 -8.24 6.05
CA PRO A 144 9.54 -9.70 5.85
C PRO A 144 8.23 -10.31 6.35
N PHE A 145 7.56 -9.64 7.29
CA PHE A 145 6.35 -10.12 7.97
C PHE A 145 5.07 -9.52 7.37
N TYR A 146 5.21 -8.44 6.59
CA TYR A 146 4.12 -7.74 5.93
C TYR A 146 4.28 -7.76 4.40
N PHE A 147 5.06 -6.84 3.83
CA PHE A 147 5.11 -6.62 2.38
C PHE A 147 5.50 -7.89 1.62
N GLU A 148 6.53 -8.61 2.06
CA GLU A 148 6.96 -9.87 1.44
C GLU A 148 5.87 -10.95 1.47
N GLN A 149 5.11 -11.04 2.57
CA GLN A 149 4.03 -12.01 2.69
C GLN A 149 2.88 -11.71 1.72
N LYS A 150 2.61 -10.42 1.46
CA LYS A 150 1.69 -9.99 0.39
C LYS A 150 2.23 -10.39 -0.98
N LEU A 151 3.52 -10.18 -1.27
CA LEU A 151 4.11 -10.58 -2.54
C LEU A 151 4.04 -12.08 -2.80
N LYS A 152 4.30 -12.92 -1.78
CA LYS A 152 4.12 -14.37 -1.87
C LYS A 152 2.69 -14.79 -2.21
N SER A 153 1.71 -13.98 -1.83
CA SER A 153 0.31 -14.21 -2.18
C SER A 153 0.03 -13.80 -3.64
N VAL A 154 0.73 -12.78 -4.13
CA VAL A 154 0.65 -12.31 -5.53
C VAL A 154 1.36 -13.25 -6.50
N SER A 155 2.45 -13.91 -6.09
CA SER A 155 3.28 -14.72 -7.00
C SER A 155 2.52 -15.80 -7.75
N ASN A 156 1.43 -16.32 -7.16
CA ASN A 156 0.59 -17.37 -7.74
C ASN A 156 -0.44 -16.85 -8.76
N LYS A 157 -0.66 -15.53 -8.82
CA LYS A 157 -1.67 -14.89 -9.68
C LYS A 157 -1.07 -13.84 -10.61
N LYS A 158 0.25 -13.61 -10.56
CA LYS A 158 0.91 -12.59 -11.37
C LYS A 158 0.92 -12.99 -12.85
N SER A 159 0.89 -11.98 -13.70
CA SER A 159 1.25 -12.14 -15.10
C SER A 159 2.77 -12.27 -15.28
N ASP A 160 3.22 -12.92 -16.36
CA ASP A 160 4.63 -13.00 -16.72
C ASP A 160 5.22 -11.63 -17.04
N SER A 161 4.39 -10.70 -17.52
CA SER A 161 4.77 -9.32 -17.85
C SER A 161 4.26 -8.30 -16.82
N ILE A 162 4.14 -8.69 -15.55
CA ILE A 162 3.67 -7.80 -14.49
C ILE A 162 4.52 -6.51 -14.43
N LYS A 163 3.85 -5.36 -14.36
CA LYS A 163 4.51 -4.05 -14.23
C LYS A 163 4.34 -3.53 -12.80
N ALA A 164 5.45 -3.39 -12.08
CA ALA A 164 5.48 -2.73 -10.77
C ALA A 164 5.77 -1.23 -10.92
N PHE A 165 5.08 -0.39 -10.13
CA PHE A 165 5.31 1.05 -10.11
C PHE A 165 4.92 1.67 -8.77
N PHE A 166 5.52 2.82 -8.45
CA PHE A 166 5.23 3.58 -7.25
C PHE A 166 4.11 4.60 -7.46
N ARG A 167 3.21 4.71 -6.49
CA ARG A 167 2.21 5.78 -6.45
C ARG A 167 2.83 7.16 -6.19
N TYR A 168 3.81 7.23 -5.30
CA TYR A 168 4.42 8.48 -4.83
C TYR A 168 5.94 8.49 -5.01
N ALA A 169 6.48 9.57 -5.56
CA ALA A 169 7.94 9.78 -5.68
C ALA A 169 8.68 9.72 -4.33
N ARG A 170 8.06 10.19 -3.23
CA ARG A 170 8.66 10.11 -1.89
C ARG A 170 8.87 8.66 -1.43
N VAL A 171 7.92 7.79 -1.73
CA VAL A 171 7.99 6.36 -1.39
C VAL A 171 9.07 5.69 -2.25
N LYS A 172 9.11 5.98 -3.55
CA LYS A 172 10.22 5.55 -4.43
C LYS A 172 11.58 5.94 -3.86
N LYS A 173 11.76 7.23 -3.54
CA LYS A 173 13.04 7.75 -3.01
C LYS A 173 13.51 7.05 -1.74
N GLY A 174 12.59 6.70 -0.84
CA GLY A 174 12.94 6.05 0.44
C GLY A 174 13.11 4.53 0.36
N PHE A 175 12.41 3.87 -0.56
CA PHE A 175 12.23 2.41 -0.50
C PHE A 175 12.56 1.66 -1.79
N GLN A 176 12.94 2.33 -2.89
CA GLN A 176 13.22 1.66 -4.16
C GLN A 176 14.21 0.51 -4.02
N ASP A 177 15.39 0.75 -3.44
CA ASP A 177 16.44 -0.28 -3.40
C ASP A 177 15.96 -1.52 -2.63
N LEU A 178 15.28 -1.31 -1.49
CA LEU A 178 14.70 -2.40 -0.71
C LEU A 178 13.63 -3.16 -1.49
N ILE A 179 12.72 -2.44 -2.15
CA ILE A 179 11.60 -3.02 -2.87
C ILE A 179 12.07 -3.77 -4.12
N SER A 180 13.02 -3.22 -4.88
CA SER A 180 13.55 -3.87 -6.08
C SER A 180 14.14 -5.24 -5.75
N VAL A 181 14.97 -5.33 -4.71
CA VAL A 181 15.53 -6.59 -4.21
C VAL A 181 14.42 -7.57 -3.83
N VAL A 182 13.43 -7.08 -3.07
CA VAL A 182 12.34 -7.93 -2.58
C VAL A 182 11.41 -8.42 -3.69
N LEU A 183 11.13 -7.61 -4.70
CA LEU A 183 10.35 -8.02 -5.87
C LEU A 183 11.06 -9.11 -6.67
N VAL A 184 12.39 -8.99 -6.85
CA VAL A 184 13.20 -10.02 -7.53
C VAL A 184 13.24 -11.31 -6.72
N ASN A 185 13.51 -11.23 -5.42
CA ASN A 185 13.58 -12.40 -4.53
C ASN A 185 12.25 -13.17 -4.43
N ASN A 186 11.12 -12.49 -4.66
CA ASN A 186 9.79 -13.11 -4.69
C ASN A 186 9.30 -13.40 -6.13
N CYS A 187 10.21 -13.40 -7.11
CA CYS A 187 9.95 -13.68 -8.52
C CYS A 187 8.85 -12.81 -9.14
N ILE A 188 8.61 -11.62 -8.61
CA ILE A 188 7.59 -10.69 -9.14
C ILE A 188 8.11 -10.07 -10.43
N ILE A 189 9.33 -9.54 -10.41
CA ILE A 189 10.03 -9.04 -11.59
C ILE A 189 11.32 -9.86 -11.81
N PRO A 190 11.80 -9.99 -13.06
CA PRO A 190 12.91 -10.91 -13.37
C PRO A 190 14.28 -10.40 -12.90
N ILE A 191 14.48 -9.09 -12.90
CA ILE A 191 15.75 -8.44 -12.53
C ILE A 191 15.48 -7.11 -11.84
N GLU A 192 16.47 -6.61 -11.11
CA GLU A 192 16.39 -5.28 -10.50
C GLU A 192 16.39 -4.22 -11.61
N THR A 193 15.31 -3.46 -11.68
CA THR A 193 15.18 -2.33 -12.62
C THR A 193 14.70 -1.10 -11.88
N GLU A 194 14.90 0.07 -12.47
CA GLU A 194 14.25 1.28 -11.97
C GLU A 194 12.73 1.11 -12.05
N ILE A 195 12.06 1.28 -10.91
CA ILE A 195 10.61 1.21 -10.80
C ILE A 195 10.05 2.61 -11.08
N LEU A 196 9.12 2.71 -12.02
CA LEU A 196 8.53 3.99 -12.43
C LEU A 196 7.62 4.57 -11.34
N THR A 197 7.33 5.87 -11.44
CA THR A 197 6.33 6.56 -10.61
C THR A 197 5.23 7.16 -11.44
N ILE A 198 4.03 7.22 -10.88
CA ILE A 198 2.87 7.91 -11.48
C ILE A 198 2.47 9.18 -10.72
N SER A 199 3.36 9.80 -9.94
CA SER A 199 3.03 11.01 -9.18
C SER A 199 3.25 12.30 -9.97
N VAL A 200 2.41 13.32 -9.72
CA VAL A 200 2.70 14.72 -10.08
C VAL A 200 3.15 15.53 -8.86
N GLN A 201 3.70 16.72 -9.10
CA GLN A 201 3.94 17.71 -8.05
C GLN A 201 2.62 18.02 -7.32
N GLY A 202 2.64 18.01 -5.98
CA GLY A 202 1.43 18.16 -5.16
C GLY A 202 0.71 16.85 -4.81
N GLY A 203 1.21 15.69 -5.29
CA GLY A 203 0.78 14.37 -4.80
C GLY A 203 -0.36 13.70 -5.58
N GLY A 204 -0.89 14.32 -6.64
CA GLY A 204 -1.87 13.71 -7.53
C GLY A 204 -1.30 12.57 -8.41
N ILE A 205 -2.15 11.97 -9.24
CA ILE A 205 -1.75 10.97 -10.25
C ILE A 205 -1.45 11.66 -11.58
N ASN A 206 -0.32 11.31 -12.18
CA ASN A 206 -0.01 11.61 -13.57
C ASN A 206 -0.78 10.64 -14.47
N ARG A 207 -1.93 11.09 -14.96
CA ARG A 207 -2.84 10.29 -15.80
C ARG A 207 -2.18 9.84 -17.11
N ILE A 208 -1.26 10.62 -17.68
CA ILE A 208 -0.54 10.25 -18.90
C ILE A 208 0.43 9.10 -18.61
N SER A 209 1.22 9.21 -17.54
CA SER A 209 2.12 8.14 -17.11
C SER A 209 1.36 6.86 -16.77
N LEU A 210 0.25 6.96 -16.04
CA LEU A 210 -0.59 5.81 -15.71
C LEU A 210 -1.18 5.19 -16.99
N LYS A 211 -1.69 6.00 -17.92
CA LYS A 211 -2.21 5.52 -19.21
C LYS A 211 -1.16 4.81 -20.04
N ASN A 212 0.09 5.28 -20.05
CA ASN A 212 1.17 4.61 -20.77
C ASN A 212 1.60 3.30 -20.09
N LEU A 213 1.48 3.19 -18.77
CA LEU A 213 1.76 1.96 -18.04
C LEU A 213 0.69 0.88 -18.29
N LEU A 214 -0.58 1.27 -18.39
CA LEU A 214 -1.71 0.35 -18.56
C LEU A 214 -1.99 -0.08 -20.01
N LYS A 215 -1.21 0.44 -20.97
CA LYS A 215 -1.17 -0.06 -22.36
C LYS A 215 -0.26 -1.27 -22.49
#